data_AF-A0A6M0AFL9-F1
#
_entry.id   AF-A0A6M0AFL9-F1
#
_cell.length_a   1.000
_cell.length_b   1.000
_cell.length_c   1.000
_cell.angle_alpha   90.00
_cell.angle_beta   90.00
_cell.angle_gamma   90.00
#
_symmetry.space_group_name_H-M   'P 1'
#
loop_
_entity.id
_entity.type
_entity.pdbx_description
1 polymer ?
#
loop_
_entity_poly.entity_id
_entity_poly.type
_entity_poly.pdbx_seq_one_letter_code
_entity_poly.pdbx_strand_id
1 'polypeptide(L)'
;RKGLEMLHGAGYASSGMTGFLQKLITIEKKSTNQPAMLRTHPETVKRLDTLKEIINRKGWDPNDGDGLDSAAYKQRIQSLAIE
;
A
#
# COMPACT_ATOMS: atom_id res chain seq x y z
N ARG A 1 9.04 -2.90 6.25
CA ARG A 1 8.97 -4.23 6.92
C ARG A 1 7.85 -4.30 7.96
N LYS A 2 7.97 -3.69 9.16
CA LYS A 2 6.94 -3.80 10.21
C LYS A 2 5.52 -3.49 9.73
N GLY A 3 5.35 -2.42 8.94
CA GLY A 3 4.05 -2.09 8.34
C GLY A 3 3.48 -3.17 7.42
N LEU A 4 4.34 -3.87 6.66
CA LEU A 4 3.92 -4.97 5.79
C LEU A 4 3.49 -6.19 6.62
N GLU A 5 4.27 -6.55 7.64
CA GLU A 5 3.95 -7.64 8.57
C GLU A 5 2.63 -7.37 9.31
N MET A 6 2.37 -6.13 9.73
CA MET A 6 1.10 -5.73 10.36
C MET A 6 -0.07 -5.83 9.38
N LEU A 7 0.09 -5.38 8.12
CA LEU A 7 -0.98 -5.48 7.12
C LEU A 7 -1.35 -6.94 6.85
N HIS A 8 -0.36 -7.79 6.61
CA HIS A 8 -0.59 -9.21 6.37
C HIS A 8 -1.23 -9.89 7.59
N GLY A 9 -0.72 -9.62 8.80
CA GLY A 9 -1.29 -10.17 10.04
C GLY A 9 -2.71 -9.68 10.35
N ALA A 10 -3.13 -8.55 9.78
CA ALA A 10 -4.49 -8.02 9.88
C ALA A 10 -5.44 -8.53 8.77
N GLY A 11 -4.98 -9.44 7.90
CA GLY A 11 -5.79 -9.99 6.81
C GLY A 11 -5.87 -9.09 5.57
N TYR A 12 -5.03 -8.05 5.46
CA TYR A 12 -4.94 -7.23 4.25
C TYR A 12 -3.95 -7.81 3.24
N ALA A 13 -4.33 -7.76 1.97
CA ALA A 13 -3.45 -8.14 0.86
C ALA A 13 -2.19 -7.27 0.81
N SER A 14 -1.03 -7.92 0.83
CA SER A 14 0.29 -7.27 0.74
C SER A 14 0.51 -6.50 -0.57
N SER A 15 -0.23 -6.88 -1.63
CA SER A 15 -0.27 -6.22 -2.93
C SER A 15 -0.76 -4.77 -2.85
N GLY A 16 -1.56 -4.42 -1.84
CA GLY A 16 -1.99 -3.04 -1.62
C GLY A 16 -0.83 -2.10 -1.34
N MET A 17 0.12 -2.51 -0.50
CA MET A 17 1.29 -1.71 -0.15
C MET A 17 2.27 -1.59 -1.33
N THR A 18 2.57 -2.70 -2.01
CA THR A 18 3.48 -2.69 -3.16
C THR A 18 2.89 -1.95 -4.35
N GLY A 19 1.59 -2.09 -4.60
CA GLY A 19 0.85 -1.37 -5.63
C GLY A 19 0.80 0.14 -5.39
N PHE A 20 0.61 0.56 -4.14
CA PHE A 20 0.66 1.99 -3.78
C PHE A 20 2.05 2.59 -4.05
N LEU A 21 3.12 1.91 -3.64
CA LEU A 21 4.49 2.37 -3.93
C LEU A 21 4.76 2.41 -5.44
N GLN A 22 4.25 1.44 -6.21
CA GLN A 22 4.36 1.45 -7.66
C GLN A 22 3.69 2.68 -8.27
N LYS A 23 2.50 3.07 -7.78
CA LYS A 23 1.81 4.29 -8.21
C LYS A 23 2.62 5.54 -7.87
N LEU A 24 3.22 5.61 -6.68
CA LEU A 24 4.08 6.74 -6.30
C LEU A 24 5.29 6.87 -7.23
N ILE A 25 5.95 5.77 -7.59
CA ILE A 25 7.06 5.77 -8.57
C ILE A 25 6.57 6.29 -9.92
N THR A 26 5.40 5.86 -10.37
CA THR A 26 4.82 6.32 -11.64
C THR A 26 4.54 7.83 -11.61
N ILE A 27 4.04 8.37 -10.50
CA ILE A 27 3.77 9.80 -10.33
C ILE A 27 5.08 10.59 -10.28
N GLU A 28 6.06 10.12 -9.49
CA GLU A 28 7.39 10.72 -9.37
C GLU A 28 8.09 10.88 -10.72
N LYS A 29 7.97 9.87 -11.60
CA LYS A 29 8.58 9.91 -12.94
C LYS A 29 7.87 10.86 -13.92
N LYS A 30 6.58 11.17 -13.69
CA LYS A 30 5.73 11.90 -14.64
C LYS A 30 5.48 13.36 -14.25
N SER A 31 5.65 13.71 -12.98
CA SER A 31 5.25 15.01 -12.44
C SER A 31 6.45 15.80 -11.94
N THR A 32 6.54 17.06 -12.34
CA THR A 32 7.49 18.03 -11.76
C THR A 32 7.15 18.32 -10.29
N ASN A 33 5.87 18.15 -9.91
CA ASN A 33 5.40 18.30 -8.54
C ASN A 33 5.41 16.94 -7.84
N GLN A 34 6.40 16.75 -6.97
CA GLN A 34 6.55 15.53 -6.18
C GLN A 34 5.48 15.48 -5.08
N PRO A 35 4.81 14.32 -4.85
CA PRO A 35 3.88 14.16 -3.74
C PRO A 35 4.55 14.51 -2.40
N ALA A 36 3.85 15.27 -1.54
CA ALA A 36 4.39 15.71 -0.25
C ALA A 36 4.91 14.55 0.62
N MET A 37 4.30 13.37 0.51
CA MET A 37 4.69 12.16 1.22
C MET A 37 6.12 11.68 0.86
N LEU A 38 6.59 11.95 -0.36
CA LEU A 38 7.94 11.60 -0.81
C LEU A 38 9.02 12.52 -0.24
N ARG A 39 8.65 13.69 0.29
CA ARG A 39 9.59 14.58 0.97
C ARG A 39 10.07 14.00 2.29
N THR A 40 9.17 13.36 3.05
CA THR A 40 9.51 12.72 4.34
C THR A 40 9.85 11.24 4.19
N HIS A 41 9.38 10.61 3.11
CA HIS A 41 9.70 9.23 2.78
C HIS A 41 10.24 9.15 1.35
N PRO A 42 11.55 9.38 1.13
CA PRO A 42 12.22 9.26 -0.17
C PRO A 42 12.69 7.82 -0.49
N GLU A 43 13.09 7.54 -1.72
CA GLU A 43 13.53 6.20 -2.20
C GLU A 43 12.41 5.15 -2.29
N THR A 44 11.38 5.45 -3.08
CA THR A 44 10.23 4.54 -3.33
C THR A 44 10.62 3.24 -4.01
N VAL A 45 11.53 3.27 -4.98
CA VAL A 45 12.00 2.09 -5.74
C VAL A 45 12.67 1.07 -4.82
N LYS A 46 13.67 1.50 -4.07
CA LYS A 46 14.40 0.64 -3.11
C LYS A 46 13.47 0.03 -2.06
N ARG A 47 12.48 0.81 -1.59
CA ARG A 47 11.45 0.30 -0.67
C ARG A 47 10.57 -0.75 -1.32
N LEU A 48 10.11 -0.54 -2.55
CA LEU A 48 9.32 -1.53 -3.29
C LEU A 48 10.08 -2.85 -3.43
N ASP A 49 11.35 -2.80 -3.83
CA ASP A 49 12.19 -3.98 -4.03
C ASP A 49 12.40 -4.75 -2.72
N THR A 50 12.70 -4.02 -1.63
CA THR A 50 12.85 -4.62 -0.29
C THR A 50 11.58 -5.32 0.16
N LEU A 51 10.40 -4.73 -0.09
CA LEU A 51 9.13 -5.34 0.30
C LEU A 51 8.82 -6.58 -0.53
N LYS A 52 9.07 -6.55 -1.86
CA LYS A 52 8.92 -7.72 -2.72
C LYS A 52 9.83 -8.87 -2.26
N GLU A 53 11.07 -8.58 -1.90
CA GLU A 53 12.00 -9.57 -1.37
C GLU A 53 11.50 -10.18 -0.05
N ILE A 54 10.94 -9.35 0.85
CA ILE A 54 10.36 -9.85 2.11
C ILE A 54 9.17 -10.77 1.85
N ILE A 55 8.24 -10.37 0.97
CA ILE A 55 7.08 -11.18 0.58
C ILE A 55 7.54 -12.53 0.03
N ASN A 56 8.48 -12.51 -0.91
CA ASN A 56 9.04 -13.72 -1.53
C ASN A 56 9.72 -14.63 -0.50
N ARG A 57 10.55 -14.09 0.40
CA ARG A 57 11.22 -14.87 1.45
C ARG A 57 10.25 -15.48 2.46
N LYS A 58 9.12 -14.81 2.71
CA LYS A 58 8.09 -15.27 3.62
C LYS A 58 7.12 -16.26 2.97
N GLY A 59 7.16 -16.43 1.65
CA GLY A 59 6.25 -17.30 0.90
C GLY A 59 4.80 -16.82 0.94
N TRP A 60 4.57 -15.53 1.16
CA TRP A 60 3.22 -14.96 1.17
C TRP A 60 2.71 -14.80 -0.25
N ASP A 61 1.46 -15.21 -0.51
CA ASP A 61 0.77 -14.76 -1.70
C ASP A 61 0.48 -13.25 -1.56
N PRO A 62 0.97 -12.39 -2.48
CA PRO A 62 0.72 -10.95 -2.42
C PRO A 62 -0.76 -10.59 -2.39
N ASN A 63 -1.63 -11.44 -2.93
CA ASN A 63 -3.07 -11.22 -3.03
C ASN A 63 -3.87 -11.94 -1.92
N ASP A 64 -3.19 -12.64 -1.02
CA ASP A 64 -3.81 -13.32 0.12
C ASP A 64 -4.25 -12.31 1.19
N GLY A 65 -5.47 -12.54 1.71
CA GLY A 65 -6.22 -11.63 2.56
C GLY A 65 -7.52 -11.14 1.91
N ASP A 66 -8.60 -11.11 2.69
CA ASP A 66 -9.94 -10.68 2.24
C ASP A 66 -9.99 -9.20 1.83
N GLY A 67 -8.94 -8.45 2.17
CA GLY A 67 -8.78 -7.06 1.83
C GLY A 67 -9.82 -6.18 2.52
N LEU A 68 -10.17 -5.08 1.87
CA LEU A 68 -11.23 -4.19 2.34
C LEU A 68 -12.57 -4.72 1.83
N ASP A 69 -13.45 -5.15 2.73
CA ASP A 69 -14.87 -5.34 2.38
C ASP A 69 -15.41 -4.01 1.85
N SER A 70 -15.56 -3.96 0.53
CA SER A 70 -15.94 -2.75 -0.19
C SER A 70 -17.36 -2.32 0.13
N ALA A 71 -18.25 -3.26 0.50
CA ALA A 71 -19.61 -2.96 0.90
C ALA A 71 -19.65 -2.37 2.32
N ALA A 72 -19.00 -3.04 3.27
CA ALA A 72 -18.90 -2.56 4.65
C ALA A 72 -18.16 -1.22 4.74
N TYR A 73 -17.10 -1.03 3.96
CA TYR A 73 -16.39 0.25 3.89
C TYR A 73 -17.26 1.37 3.34
N LYS A 74 -17.94 1.15 2.20
CA LYS A 74 -18.86 2.14 1.61
C LYS A 74 -19.97 2.55 2.58
N GLN A 75 -20.56 1.59 3.29
CA GLN A 75 -21.57 1.87 4.30
C GLN A 75 -21.03 2.77 5.44
N ARG A 76 -19.83 2.48 5.94
CA ARG A 76 -19.21 3.24 7.03
C ARG A 76 -18.79 4.67 6.61
N ILE A 77 -18.35 4.88 5.38
CA ILE A 77 -18.00 6.23 4.90
C ILE A 77 -19.22 7.05 4.50
N GLN A 78 -20.33 6.42 4.09
CA GLN A 78 -21.58 7.13 3.81
C GLN A 78 -22.14 7.79 5.07
N SER A 79 -22.01 7.16 6.24
CA SER A 79 -22.38 7.77 7.53
C SER A 79 -21.43 8.88 7.99
N LEU A 80 -20.28 9.04 7.34
CA LEU A 80 -19.27 10.07 7.63
C LEU A 80 -19.29 11.21 6.61
N ALA A 81 -20.25 11.24 5.68
CA ALA A 81 -20.48 12.40 4.83
C ALA A 81 -20.94 13.56 5.73
N ILE A 82 -19.99 14.42 6.08
CA ILE A 82 -20.21 15.70 6.75
C ILE A 82 -20.94 16.58 5.73
N GLU A 83 -22.13 17.08 6.08
CA GLU A 83 -22.83 18.16 5.35
C GLU A 83 -22.00 19.43 5.24
#